data_AF-A0A7S3J8U7-F1
#
_entry.id   AF-A0A7S3J8U7-F1
#
_cell.length_a   1.000
_cell.length_b   1.000
_cell.length_c   1.000
_cell.angle_alpha   90.00
_cell.angle_beta   90.00
_cell.angle_gamma   90.00
#
_symmetry.space_group_name_H-M   'P 1'
#
loop_
_entity.id
_entity.type
_entity.pdbx_description
1 polymer ?
#
loop_
_entity_poly.entity_id
_entity_poly.type
_entity_poly.pdbx_seq_one_letter_code
_entity_poly.pdbx_strand_id
1 'polypeptide(L)'
;ALPNFYGSINPEYYYQKPHYDFANKIIHSNFYKTVNPLRTLYSYEPERLIQMPTYFSHYPQFSWLYGHLDYSFDKYHRHYQAHDDWYPDRKNKSLGFKNGGFCDPSKRNMKYMGLQRDIAPRGCAKEIRKYHLCKENNPTQECFNEKISVMEVCPDHALVGMREQKKWYLRAKVIDNQTYRRAMTVSEYNKGRSVSDLTLKDWSYGTYSKMRPDSYWNDDRYDPTVYRHPHRQDTVNFPDHEYKDIFGGNWGAKEAQEKKEHEINFWTKKSKAMISAELAAE
;
A
#
# COMPACT_ATOMS: atom_id res chain seq x y z
N ALA A 1 6.88 36.96 47.65
CA ALA A 1 8.01 36.93 46.70
C ALA A 1 8.23 35.48 46.26
N LEU A 2 7.86 35.18 45.02
CA LEU A 2 8.53 34.29 44.05
C LEU A 2 7.59 34.24 42.84
N PRO A 3 7.90 34.93 41.73
CA PRO A 3 7.12 34.85 40.52
C PRO A 3 7.42 33.50 39.86
N ASN A 4 6.50 32.55 39.91
CA ASN A 4 6.61 31.33 39.12
C ASN A 4 6.40 31.69 37.65
N PHE A 5 7.52 31.89 36.96
CA PHE A 5 7.61 31.89 35.51
C PHE A 5 7.17 30.52 35.00
N TYR A 6 5.89 30.39 34.63
CA TYR A 6 5.42 29.33 33.76
C TYR A 6 6.11 29.50 32.41
N GLY A 7 7.02 28.57 32.10
CA GLY A 7 7.75 28.56 30.83
C GLY A 7 6.77 28.50 29.66
N SER A 8 6.87 29.48 28.76
CA SER A 8 6.07 29.63 27.53
C SER A 8 6.31 28.54 26.47
N ILE A 9 7.00 27.46 26.81
CA ILE A 9 7.39 26.43 25.86
C ILE A 9 6.19 25.52 25.54
N ASN A 10 5.31 25.24 26.52
CA ASN A 10 4.09 24.46 26.31
C ASN A 10 2.92 25.10 27.08
N PRO A 11 1.87 25.63 26.43
CA PRO A 11 0.72 26.18 27.14
C PRO A 11 -0.01 25.11 27.95
N GLU A 12 -0.56 25.49 29.12
CA GLU A 12 -1.21 24.60 30.12
C GLU A 12 -2.31 23.67 29.57
N TYR A 13 -2.83 23.94 28.38
CA TYR A 13 -3.86 23.14 27.71
C TYR A 13 -3.41 21.72 27.35
N TYR A 14 -2.11 21.46 27.35
CA TYR A 14 -1.52 20.18 26.97
C TYR A 14 -1.39 19.17 28.12
N TYR A 15 -1.61 19.61 29.35
CA TYR A 15 -1.55 18.76 30.52
C TYR A 15 -2.90 18.12 30.82
N GLN A 16 -2.86 16.83 31.16
CA GLN A 16 -4.03 16.14 31.65
C GLN A 16 -4.51 16.83 32.94
N LYS A 17 -5.73 17.38 32.92
CA LYS A 17 -6.40 17.93 34.09
C LYS A 17 -7.17 16.85 34.84
N PRO A 18 -7.30 16.93 36.18
CA PRO A 18 -8.07 15.95 36.94
C PRO A 18 -9.50 15.87 36.41
N HIS A 19 -10.12 14.68 36.44
CA HIS A 19 -11.42 14.42 35.82
C HIS A 19 -12.52 15.31 36.43
N TYR A 20 -12.90 16.39 35.75
CA TYR A 20 -13.94 17.31 36.23
C TYR A 20 -15.37 16.83 35.92
N ASP A 21 -15.57 16.03 34.87
CA ASP A 21 -16.91 15.60 34.43
C ASP A 21 -17.24 14.15 34.83
N PHE A 22 -18.47 13.93 35.30
CA PHE A 22 -19.02 12.62 35.67
C PHE A 22 -18.88 11.58 34.54
N ALA A 23 -19.12 11.99 33.28
CA ALA A 23 -18.97 11.14 32.11
C ALA A 23 -17.52 10.68 31.90
N ASN A 24 -16.55 11.55 32.18
CA ASN A 24 -15.14 11.22 32.08
C ASN A 24 -14.75 10.20 33.18
N LYS A 25 -15.29 10.35 34.39
CA LYS A 25 -15.09 9.39 35.49
C LYS A 25 -15.65 7.99 35.16
N ILE A 26 -16.76 7.90 34.41
CA ILE A 26 -17.32 6.62 33.95
C ILE A 26 -16.43 5.97 32.88
N ILE A 27 -16.01 6.73 31.87
CA ILE A 27 -15.15 6.24 30.78
C ILE A 27 -13.79 5.76 31.31
N HIS A 28 -13.26 6.41 32.34
CA HIS A 28 -12.01 6.03 33.02
C HIS A 28 -12.21 5.08 34.21
N SER A 29 -13.43 4.58 34.45
CA SER A 29 -13.72 3.62 35.53
C SER A 29 -13.11 2.25 35.24
N ASN A 30 -12.78 1.50 36.28
CA ASN A 30 -12.23 0.15 36.13
C ASN A 30 -13.21 -0.81 35.46
N PHE A 31 -14.52 -0.57 35.61
CA PHE A 31 -15.55 -1.37 34.94
C PHE A 31 -15.61 -1.14 33.43
N TYR A 32 -15.48 0.11 32.97
CA TYR A 32 -15.46 0.38 31.53
C TYR A 32 -14.16 -0.14 30.85
N LYS A 33 -13.05 -0.16 31.60
CA LYS A 33 -11.75 -0.70 31.15
C LYS A 33 -11.78 -2.20 30.88
N THR A 34 -12.54 -2.98 31.66
CA THR A 34 -12.61 -4.44 31.47
C THR A 34 -13.45 -4.82 30.25
N VAL A 35 -14.42 -3.99 29.86
CA VAL A 35 -15.35 -4.28 28.76
C VAL A 35 -14.79 -3.90 27.39
N ASN A 36 -13.84 -2.95 27.31
CA ASN A 36 -13.35 -2.43 26.02
C ASN A 36 -11.80 -2.38 25.94
N PRO A 37 -11.13 -3.55 25.75
CA PRO A 37 -9.67 -3.68 25.84
C PRO A 37 -8.90 -3.03 24.67
N LEU A 38 -9.59 -2.58 23.62
CA LEU A 38 -8.99 -1.91 22.46
C LEU A 38 -8.63 -0.44 22.72
N ARG A 39 -9.10 0.14 23.83
CA ARG A 39 -8.64 1.46 24.26
C ARG A 39 -7.41 1.30 25.14
N THR A 40 -6.30 1.87 24.69
CA THR A 40 -5.09 2.10 25.50
C THR A 40 -5.50 2.66 26.87
N LEU A 41 -4.93 2.08 27.93
CA LEU A 41 -5.13 2.47 29.33
C LEU A 41 -4.65 3.92 29.54
N TYR A 42 -5.51 4.91 29.28
CA TYR A 42 -5.25 6.28 29.68
C TYR A 42 -5.70 6.44 31.14
N SER A 43 -4.89 5.96 32.08
CA SER A 43 -4.95 6.45 33.47
C SER A 43 -4.65 7.93 33.49
N TYR A 44 -5.23 8.66 34.45
CA TYR A 44 -4.77 10.01 34.75
C TYR A 44 -3.33 9.94 35.24
N GLU A 45 -2.41 10.49 34.45
CA GLU A 45 -1.01 10.68 34.82
C GLU A 45 -0.75 12.19 34.76
N PRO A 46 -0.51 12.84 35.92
CA PRO A 46 -0.18 14.25 35.92
C PRO A 46 1.06 14.48 35.04
N GLU A 47 1.08 15.60 34.31
CA GLU A 47 2.17 16.00 33.41
C GLU A 47 2.33 15.19 32.11
N ARG A 48 1.51 14.16 31.88
CA ARG A 48 1.56 13.38 30.63
C ARG A 48 0.77 14.06 29.50
N LEU A 49 1.37 14.06 28.31
CA LEU A 49 0.75 14.58 27.09
C LEU A 49 -0.31 13.62 26.54
N ILE A 50 -1.45 14.16 26.11
CA ILE A 50 -2.56 13.38 25.53
C ILE A 50 -2.44 13.41 24.00
N GLN A 51 -2.42 12.23 23.37
CA GLN A 51 -2.36 12.07 21.91
C GLN A 51 -3.72 11.81 21.25
N MET A 52 -4.77 11.52 22.04
CA MET A 52 -6.07 11.14 21.53
C MET A 52 -7.11 12.26 21.76
N PRO A 53 -7.95 12.59 20.76
CA PRO A 53 -9.07 13.52 20.97
C PRO A 53 -9.99 12.98 22.07
N THR A 54 -10.04 13.65 23.23
CA THR A 54 -11.12 13.41 24.18
C THR A 54 -12.39 14.03 23.61
N TYR A 55 -13.42 13.20 23.48
CA TYR A 55 -14.71 13.58 22.91
C TYR A 55 -15.24 14.81 23.68
N PHE A 56 -15.49 15.92 22.97
CA PHE A 56 -16.01 17.21 23.47
C PHE A 56 -15.07 18.25 24.13
N SER A 57 -13.74 18.16 24.04
CA SER A 57 -12.89 19.18 24.71
C SER A 57 -12.28 20.25 23.78
N HIS A 58 -12.31 21.50 24.29
CA HIS A 58 -11.74 22.74 23.74
C HIS A 58 -10.19 22.76 23.67
N TYR A 59 -9.50 21.62 23.81
CA TYR A 59 -8.05 21.57 23.97
C TYR A 59 -7.35 21.14 22.67
N PRO A 60 -6.31 21.86 22.21
CA PRO A 60 -5.50 21.44 21.07
C PRO A 60 -4.73 20.15 21.40
N GLN A 61 -4.64 19.25 20.42
CA GLN A 61 -3.97 17.95 20.55
C GLN A 61 -2.52 18.04 20.04
N PHE A 62 -1.64 17.17 20.55
CA PHE A 62 -0.35 16.94 19.90
C PHE A 62 -0.53 16.13 18.62
N SER A 63 0.35 16.40 17.65
CA SER A 63 0.48 15.54 16.49
C SER A 63 1.17 14.22 16.87
N TRP A 64 1.27 13.29 15.93
CA TRP A 64 2.08 12.09 16.11
C TRP A 64 3.49 12.52 16.51
N LEU A 65 4.17 11.83 17.44
CA LEU A 65 5.52 12.21 17.89
C LEU A 65 6.56 11.27 17.29
N TYR A 66 7.67 11.84 16.82
CA TYR A 66 8.89 11.11 16.46
C TYR A 66 10.03 11.59 17.38
N GLY A 67 10.24 10.85 18.48
CA GLY A 67 11.11 11.29 19.57
C GLY A 67 10.55 12.53 20.27
N HIS A 68 11.33 13.61 20.33
CA HIS A 68 10.94 14.90 20.94
C HIS A 68 10.32 15.89 19.93
N LEU A 69 10.09 15.46 18.68
CA LEU A 69 9.57 16.31 17.60
C LEU A 69 8.19 15.84 17.16
N ASP A 70 7.35 16.80 16.78
CA ASP A 70 6.11 16.53 16.05
C ASP A 70 6.42 15.85 14.70
N TYR A 71 5.93 14.62 14.56
CA TYR A 71 5.91 13.87 13.32
C TYR A 71 4.88 14.49 12.37
N SER A 72 5.36 14.89 11.21
CA SER A 72 4.53 15.26 10.06
C SER A 72 4.85 14.28 8.93
N PHE A 73 3.83 13.82 8.22
CA PHE A 73 4.02 12.92 7.09
C PHE A 73 5.01 13.51 6.09
N ASP A 74 5.87 12.65 5.56
CA ASP A 74 6.76 13.02 4.47
C ASP A 74 5.92 13.48 3.27
N LYS A 75 6.26 14.67 2.74
CA LYS A 75 5.53 15.26 1.62
C LYS A 75 5.76 14.40 0.37
N TYR A 76 4.68 14.06 -0.35
CA TYR A 76 4.76 13.39 -1.66
C TYR A 76 5.74 14.10 -2.60
N HIS A 77 6.59 13.34 -3.27
CA HIS A 77 7.54 13.84 -4.26
C HIS A 77 6.80 14.54 -5.41
N ARG A 78 6.83 15.87 -5.43
CA ARG A 78 6.43 16.67 -6.61
C ARG A 78 7.70 17.02 -7.38
N HIS A 79 7.78 16.60 -8.65
CA HIS A 79 8.87 16.94 -9.57
C HIS A 79 8.82 18.39 -10.09
N TYR A 80 7.88 19.21 -9.61
CA TYR A 80 7.78 20.61 -10.04
C TYR A 80 8.90 21.44 -9.38
N GLN A 81 10.04 21.53 -10.07
CA GLN A 81 11.04 22.58 -9.93
C GLN A 81 10.36 23.88 -10.37
N ALA A 82 9.68 24.57 -9.45
CA ALA A 82 8.96 25.79 -9.81
C ALA A 82 9.88 27.01 -9.98
N HIS A 83 11.13 26.94 -9.52
CA HIS A 83 12.10 28.04 -9.64
C HIS A 83 13.50 27.44 -9.75
N ASP A 84 14.13 27.58 -10.93
CA ASP A 84 15.55 27.58 -11.34
C ASP A 84 16.67 26.93 -10.48
N ASP A 85 16.37 25.99 -9.59
CA ASP A 85 17.40 25.20 -8.92
C ASP A 85 17.56 23.87 -9.66
N TRP A 86 18.58 23.85 -10.51
CA TRP A 86 19.10 22.72 -11.30
C TRP A 86 19.69 21.62 -10.40
N TYR A 87 18.93 21.12 -9.43
CA TYR A 87 19.31 19.96 -8.64
C TYR A 87 18.80 18.67 -9.33
N PRO A 88 19.68 17.69 -9.57
CA PRO A 88 19.28 16.41 -10.16
C PRO A 88 18.30 15.67 -9.25
N ASP A 89 17.32 15.05 -9.90
CA ASP A 89 16.25 14.17 -9.42
C ASP A 89 16.09 14.00 -7.88
N ARG A 90 14.99 14.54 -7.34
CA ARG A 90 14.60 14.36 -5.93
C ARG A 90 14.34 12.89 -5.54
N LYS A 91 14.14 11.97 -6.49
CA LYS A 91 13.99 10.53 -6.19
C LYS A 91 15.25 9.89 -5.63
N ASN A 92 16.43 10.47 -5.89
CA ASN A 92 17.71 9.94 -5.42
C ASN A 92 18.12 10.45 -4.03
N LYS A 93 17.33 11.33 -3.40
CA LYS A 93 17.56 11.81 -2.04
C LYS A 93 16.51 11.23 -1.11
N SER A 94 16.94 10.63 -0.01
CA SER A 94 16.04 10.25 1.08
C SER A 94 15.28 11.49 1.58
N LEU A 95 13.99 11.29 1.86
CA LEU A 95 13.08 12.29 2.39
C LEU A 95 13.62 12.76 3.75
N GLY A 96 14.27 13.93 3.79
CA GLY A 96 14.90 14.42 5.02
C GLY A 96 16.08 15.37 4.83
N PHE A 97 16.62 15.52 3.62
CA PHE A 97 17.68 16.50 3.36
C PHE A 97 17.16 17.94 3.53
N LYS A 98 17.57 18.60 4.61
CA LYS A 98 17.24 20.02 4.93
C LYS A 98 17.62 21.00 3.82
N ASN A 99 18.58 20.63 2.96
CA ASN A 99 19.11 21.47 1.89
C ASN A 99 18.47 21.17 0.51
N GLY A 100 17.49 20.26 0.44
CA GLY A 100 16.84 19.87 -0.81
C GLY A 100 15.61 20.72 -1.12
N GLY A 101 15.83 21.96 -1.56
CA GLY A 101 14.88 22.90 -2.17
C GLY A 101 13.76 23.41 -1.26
N PHE A 102 13.46 24.71 -1.37
CA PHE A 102 12.50 25.48 -0.57
C PHE A 102 11.25 24.69 -0.15
N CYS A 103 11.38 24.00 0.99
CA CYS A 103 10.24 23.49 1.71
C CYS A 103 9.61 24.71 2.37
N ASP A 104 8.34 25.00 2.08
CA ASP A 104 7.57 25.98 2.83
C ASP A 104 7.83 25.76 4.34
N PRO A 105 8.50 26.72 5.02
CA PRO A 105 9.05 26.52 6.36
C PRO A 105 7.94 26.27 7.38
N SER A 106 6.69 26.56 7.01
CA SER A 106 5.53 26.24 7.84
C SER A 106 5.30 24.74 8.00
N LYS A 107 5.81 23.87 7.08
CA LYS A 107 5.54 22.40 7.03
C LYS A 107 4.07 21.97 7.12
N ARG A 108 3.13 22.92 7.18
CA ARG A 108 1.74 22.70 7.63
C ARG A 108 0.83 22.09 6.59
N ASN A 109 1.18 22.12 5.30
CA ASN A 109 0.21 21.82 4.25
C ASN A 109 0.68 20.67 3.34
N MET A 110 0.12 19.48 3.58
CA MET A 110 -0.07 18.51 2.50
C MET A 110 -1.02 19.13 1.47
N LYS A 111 -0.47 19.64 0.37
CA LYS A 111 -1.30 20.18 -0.72
C LYS A 111 -1.72 19.00 -1.60
N TYR A 112 -3.01 18.77 -1.72
CA TYR A 112 -3.57 17.88 -2.74
C TYR A 112 -4.12 18.71 -3.89
N MET A 113 -4.17 18.13 -5.08
CA MET A 113 -4.88 18.76 -6.19
C MET A 113 -6.37 18.57 -5.94
N GLY A 114 -7.06 19.67 -5.68
CA GLY A 114 -8.51 19.71 -5.53
C GLY A 114 -9.12 20.62 -6.58
N LEU A 115 -10.34 20.32 -7.01
CA LEU A 115 -11.14 21.23 -7.83
C LEU A 115 -11.88 22.17 -6.89
N GLN A 116 -11.41 23.41 -6.80
CA GLN A 116 -12.14 24.49 -6.14
C GLN A 116 -12.94 25.26 -7.18
N ARG A 117 -14.25 25.40 -6.94
CA ARG A 117 -15.13 26.20 -7.79
C ARG A 117 -15.17 27.63 -7.26
N ASP A 118 -15.15 28.60 -8.16
CA ASP A 118 -15.41 29.99 -7.81
C ASP A 118 -16.87 30.14 -7.36
N ILE A 119 -17.05 30.78 -6.21
CA ILE A 119 -18.37 31.00 -5.60
C ILE A 119 -18.87 32.35 -6.08
N ALA A 120 -20.03 32.37 -6.76
CA ALA A 120 -20.67 33.61 -7.18
C ALA A 120 -21.00 34.50 -5.96
N PRO A 121 -20.87 35.83 -6.07
CA PRO A 121 -21.25 36.76 -5.01
C PRO A 121 -22.69 36.55 -4.56
N ARG A 122 -22.98 36.80 -3.27
CA ARG A 122 -24.30 36.52 -2.68
C ARG A 122 -25.46 37.20 -3.42
N GLY A 123 -25.27 38.43 -3.93
CA GLY A 123 -26.27 39.15 -4.72
C GLY A 123 -26.61 38.42 -6.02
N CYS A 124 -25.58 38.12 -6.81
CA CYS A 124 -25.72 37.34 -8.05
C CYS A 124 -26.36 35.95 -7.81
N ALA A 125 -25.94 35.25 -6.76
CA ALA A 125 -26.51 33.94 -6.41
C ALA A 125 -28.01 33.99 -6.09
N LYS A 126 -28.52 35.10 -5.53
CA LYS A 126 -29.95 35.29 -5.27
C LYS A 126 -30.73 35.47 -6.57
N GLU A 127 -30.25 36.30 -7.49
CA GLU A 127 -30.92 36.52 -8.78
C GLU A 127 -30.91 35.24 -9.64
N ILE A 128 -29.81 34.48 -9.63
CA ILE A 128 -29.75 33.16 -10.28
C ILE A 128 -30.82 32.22 -9.71
N ARG A 129 -30.98 32.18 -8.38
CA ARG A 129 -32.03 31.36 -7.74
C ARG A 129 -33.42 31.80 -8.15
N LYS A 130 -33.71 33.10 -8.21
CA LYS A 130 -35.01 33.61 -8.69
C LYS A 130 -35.28 33.18 -10.14
N TYR A 131 -34.27 33.25 -11.01
CA TYR A 131 -34.39 32.76 -12.38
C TYR A 131 -34.72 31.26 -12.44
N HIS A 132 -34.05 30.44 -11.63
CA HIS A 132 -34.36 29.01 -11.54
C HIS A 132 -35.79 28.75 -11.01
N LEU A 133 -36.20 29.45 -9.96
CA LEU A 133 -37.56 29.34 -9.41
C LEU A 133 -38.63 29.74 -10.43
N CYS A 134 -38.40 30.82 -11.20
CA CYS A 134 -39.31 31.21 -12.26
C CYS A 134 -39.42 30.12 -13.33
N LYS A 135 -38.30 29.54 -13.74
CA LYS A 135 -38.25 28.46 -14.75
C LYS A 135 -38.92 27.17 -14.27
N GLU A 136 -38.82 26.86 -12.98
CA GLU A 136 -39.47 25.71 -12.35
C GLU A 136 -40.98 25.89 -12.27
N ASN A 137 -41.44 27.09 -11.89
CA ASN A 137 -42.87 27.39 -11.74
C ASN A 137 -43.59 27.53 -13.09
N ASN A 138 -42.92 28.12 -14.08
CA ASN A 138 -43.50 28.40 -15.40
C ASN A 138 -42.63 27.81 -16.53
N PRO A 139 -42.75 26.50 -16.84
CA PRO A 139 -41.88 25.85 -17.82
C PRO A 139 -42.11 26.31 -19.28
N THR A 140 -43.28 26.89 -19.58
CA THR A 140 -43.67 27.33 -20.92
C THR A 140 -43.45 28.83 -21.17
N GLN A 141 -43.35 29.64 -20.11
CA GLN A 141 -43.14 31.09 -20.24
C GLN A 141 -41.65 31.42 -20.10
N GLU A 142 -41.20 32.41 -20.87
CA GLU A 142 -39.81 32.86 -20.83
C GLU A 142 -39.60 33.86 -19.69
N CYS A 143 -38.80 33.47 -18.68
CA CYS A 143 -38.39 34.31 -17.54
C CYS A 143 -37.35 35.38 -17.96
N PHE A 144 -37.77 36.32 -18.82
CA PHE A 144 -36.89 37.34 -19.39
C PHE A 144 -36.45 38.39 -18.36
N ASN A 145 -37.35 38.83 -17.49
CA ASN A 145 -37.05 39.88 -16.52
C ASN A 145 -36.00 39.43 -15.51
N GLU A 146 -36.12 38.19 -15.02
CA GLU A 146 -35.16 37.58 -14.10
C GLU A 146 -33.82 37.35 -14.79
N LYS A 147 -33.83 37.00 -16.09
CA LYS A 147 -32.61 36.85 -16.88
C LYS A 147 -31.88 38.18 -17.07
N ILE A 148 -32.60 39.27 -17.33
CA ILE A 148 -32.02 40.62 -17.43
C ILE A 148 -31.43 41.02 -16.08
N SER A 149 -32.17 40.77 -14.98
CA SER A 149 -31.68 41.04 -13.63
C SER A 149 -30.37 40.30 -13.31
N VAL A 150 -30.22 39.04 -13.74
CA VAL A 150 -28.94 38.32 -13.61
C VAL A 150 -27.82 39.00 -14.40
N MET A 151 -28.08 39.47 -15.61
CA MET A 151 -27.07 40.14 -16.46
C MET A 151 -26.64 41.50 -15.92
N GLU A 152 -27.54 42.22 -15.25
CA GLU A 152 -27.27 43.54 -14.67
C GLU A 152 -26.59 43.47 -13.29
N VAL A 153 -27.03 42.54 -12.44
CA VAL A 153 -26.59 42.45 -11.04
C VAL A 153 -25.31 41.63 -10.87
N CYS A 154 -25.09 40.61 -11.72
CA CYS A 154 -23.90 39.79 -11.62
C CYS A 154 -22.67 40.51 -12.23
N PRO A 155 -21.51 40.49 -11.56
CA PRO A 155 -20.29 41.06 -12.13
C PRO A 155 -19.78 40.20 -13.30
N ASP A 156 -19.05 40.83 -14.22
CA ASP A 156 -18.59 40.20 -15.46
C ASP A 156 -17.80 38.89 -15.26
N HIS A 157 -16.93 38.81 -14.25
CA HIS A 157 -16.16 37.59 -13.97
C HIS A 157 -17.08 36.39 -13.63
N ALA A 158 -18.22 36.64 -12.97
CA ALA A 158 -19.18 35.60 -12.65
C ALA A 158 -19.97 35.17 -13.91
N LEU A 159 -20.33 36.11 -14.78
CA LEU A 159 -20.97 35.82 -16.07
C LEU A 159 -20.05 35.00 -16.99
N VAL A 160 -18.75 35.35 -17.03
CA VAL A 160 -17.71 34.58 -17.74
C VAL A 160 -17.58 33.19 -17.13
N GLY A 161 -17.51 33.09 -15.80
CA GLY A 161 -17.47 31.80 -15.09
C GLY A 161 -18.66 30.90 -15.43
N MET A 162 -19.89 31.43 -15.46
CA MET A 162 -21.08 30.67 -15.86
C MET A 162 -21.02 30.20 -17.32
N ARG A 163 -20.52 31.05 -18.23
CA ARG A 163 -20.33 30.71 -19.64
C ARG A 163 -19.31 29.59 -19.81
N GLU A 164 -18.20 29.65 -19.09
CA GLU A 164 -17.15 28.64 -19.12
C GLU A 164 -17.61 27.32 -18.50
N GLN A 165 -18.33 27.35 -17.39
CA GLN A 165 -18.95 26.18 -16.79
C GLN A 165 -19.86 25.46 -17.79
N LYS A 166 -20.71 26.20 -18.53
CA LYS A 166 -21.55 25.60 -19.58
C LYS A 166 -20.72 24.92 -20.67
N LYS A 167 -19.64 25.56 -21.15
CA LYS A 167 -18.72 24.95 -22.12
C LYS A 167 -18.06 23.70 -21.56
N TRP A 168 -17.65 23.72 -20.29
CA TRP A 168 -17.03 22.59 -19.61
C TRP A 168 -17.97 21.39 -19.50
N TYR A 169 -19.22 21.60 -19.06
CA TYR A 169 -20.21 20.52 -18.98
C TYR A 169 -20.53 19.92 -20.36
N LEU A 170 -20.60 20.75 -21.40
CA LEU A 170 -20.79 20.25 -22.77
C LEU A 170 -19.62 19.38 -23.22
N ARG A 171 -18.38 19.78 -22.92
CA ARG A 171 -17.19 18.97 -23.20
C ARG A 171 -17.21 17.65 -22.41
N ALA A 172 -17.54 17.70 -21.12
CA ALA A 172 -17.67 16.51 -20.29
C ALA A 172 -18.71 15.52 -20.85
N LYS A 173 -19.88 16.02 -21.25
CA LYS A 173 -20.93 15.20 -21.88
C LYS A 173 -20.44 14.52 -23.18
N VAL A 174 -19.63 15.22 -23.98
CA VAL A 174 -19.04 14.62 -25.19
C VAL A 174 -18.06 13.51 -24.83
N ILE A 175 -17.22 13.69 -23.80
CA ILE A 175 -16.30 12.66 -23.30
C ILE A 175 -17.08 11.45 -22.81
N ASP A 176 -18.11 11.64 -22.00
CA ASP A 176 -18.95 10.57 -21.48
C ASP A 176 -19.67 9.80 -22.60
N ASN A 177 -20.17 10.50 -23.62
CA ASN A 177 -20.77 9.85 -24.78
C ASN A 177 -19.75 9.05 -25.60
N GLN A 178 -18.51 9.54 -25.72
CA GLN A 178 -17.44 8.82 -26.41
C GLN A 178 -17.00 7.58 -25.62
N THR A 179 -16.83 7.68 -24.30
CA THR A 179 -16.50 6.53 -23.45
C THR A 179 -17.62 5.50 -23.47
N TYR A 180 -18.89 5.95 -23.42
CA TYR A 180 -20.05 5.07 -23.57
C TYR A 180 -20.02 4.32 -24.91
N ARG A 181 -19.79 5.02 -26.03
CA ARG A 181 -19.69 4.38 -27.34
C ARG A 181 -18.58 3.33 -27.38
N ARG A 182 -17.40 3.63 -26.82
CA ARG A 182 -16.27 2.68 -26.73
C ARG A 182 -16.59 1.48 -25.82
N ALA A 183 -17.33 1.69 -24.73
CA ALA A 183 -17.73 0.60 -23.83
C ALA A 183 -18.77 -0.32 -24.49
N MET A 184 -19.66 0.24 -25.30
CA MET A 184 -20.74 -0.50 -25.98
C MET A 184 -20.31 -1.12 -27.31
N THR A 185 -19.11 -0.82 -27.82
CA THR A 185 -18.62 -1.48 -29.04
C THR A 185 -18.36 -2.96 -28.76
N VAL A 186 -18.98 -3.84 -29.54
CA VAL A 186 -18.77 -5.29 -29.45
C VAL A 186 -17.44 -5.65 -30.10
N SER A 187 -16.52 -6.21 -29.32
CA SER A 187 -15.24 -6.73 -29.80
C SER A 187 -15.44 -8.00 -30.65
N GLU A 188 -14.43 -8.35 -31.46
CA GLU A 188 -14.52 -9.50 -32.36
C GLU A 188 -14.76 -10.83 -31.64
N TYR A 189 -14.14 -11.01 -30.47
CA TYR A 189 -14.29 -12.21 -29.64
C TYR A 189 -15.67 -12.34 -28.95
N ASN A 190 -16.52 -11.32 -29.04
CA ASN A 190 -17.87 -11.29 -28.45
C ASN A 190 -18.99 -11.22 -29.49
N LYS A 191 -18.69 -11.31 -30.80
CA LYS A 191 -19.71 -11.31 -31.85
C LYS A 191 -20.66 -12.50 -31.69
N GLY A 192 -21.96 -12.23 -31.65
CA GLY A 192 -23.02 -13.25 -31.55
C GLY A 192 -23.20 -13.87 -30.15
N ARG A 193 -22.37 -13.49 -29.16
CA ARG A 193 -22.52 -13.96 -27.79
C ARG A 193 -23.54 -13.12 -27.04
N SER A 194 -24.36 -13.77 -26.24
CA SER A 194 -25.36 -13.09 -25.40
C SER A 194 -25.17 -13.41 -23.92
N VAL A 195 -26.05 -12.85 -23.07
CA VAL A 195 -26.04 -13.12 -21.62
C VAL A 195 -26.23 -14.61 -21.32
N SER A 196 -26.88 -15.37 -22.22
CA SER A 196 -27.04 -16.82 -22.12
C SER A 196 -25.71 -17.58 -22.09
N ASP A 197 -24.67 -17.06 -22.72
CA ASP A 197 -23.41 -17.77 -22.93
C ASP A 197 -22.39 -17.48 -21.82
N LEU A 198 -22.81 -16.74 -20.79
CA LEU A 198 -21.99 -16.40 -19.64
C LEU A 198 -22.10 -17.49 -18.58
N THR A 199 -20.95 -17.95 -18.09
CA THR A 199 -20.90 -18.77 -16.88
C THR A 199 -21.06 -17.88 -15.66
N LEU A 200 -21.99 -18.20 -14.76
CA LEU A 200 -22.17 -17.49 -13.50
C LEU A 200 -20.91 -17.62 -12.64
N LYS A 201 -20.12 -16.55 -12.61
CA LYS A 201 -18.87 -16.44 -11.84
C LYS A 201 -18.79 -15.05 -11.23
N ASP A 202 -18.51 -14.99 -9.94
CA ASP A 202 -18.24 -13.74 -9.25
C ASP A 202 -16.76 -13.35 -9.36
N TRP A 203 -16.42 -12.14 -8.87
CA TRP A 203 -15.04 -11.65 -8.79
C TRP A 203 -14.07 -12.63 -8.13
N SER A 204 -14.55 -13.44 -7.17
CA SER A 204 -13.75 -14.46 -6.48
C SER A 204 -13.17 -15.53 -7.41
N TYR A 205 -13.73 -15.76 -8.61
CA TYR A 205 -13.19 -16.69 -9.59
C TYR A 205 -12.01 -16.15 -10.38
N GLY A 206 -11.81 -14.82 -10.39
CA GLY A 206 -10.65 -14.17 -11.00
C GLY A 206 -9.48 -13.98 -10.05
N THR A 207 -9.58 -14.41 -8.79
CA THR A 207 -8.50 -14.27 -7.81
C THR A 207 -7.45 -15.36 -7.95
N TYR A 208 -6.25 -15.08 -7.44
CA TYR A 208 -5.08 -15.96 -7.42
C TYR A 208 -5.37 -17.44 -7.10
N SER A 209 -6.25 -17.70 -6.13
CA SER A 209 -6.61 -19.04 -5.68
C SER A 209 -7.37 -19.90 -6.70
N LYS A 210 -8.13 -19.27 -7.61
CA LYS A 210 -8.99 -19.98 -8.58
C LYS A 210 -8.56 -19.77 -10.03
N MET A 211 -7.90 -18.66 -10.33
CA MET A 211 -7.33 -18.36 -11.64
C MET A 211 -5.83 -18.11 -11.47
N ARG A 212 -5.02 -19.01 -12.02
CA ARG A 212 -3.56 -18.91 -11.98
C ARG A 212 -3.11 -17.65 -12.74
N PRO A 213 -2.26 -16.79 -12.15
CA PRO A 213 -1.68 -15.66 -12.88
C PRO A 213 -0.59 -16.14 -13.83
N ASP A 214 -0.36 -15.36 -14.89
CA ASP A 214 0.63 -15.68 -15.93
C ASP A 214 2.07 -15.38 -15.49
N SER A 215 2.55 -16.16 -14.50
CA SER A 215 3.95 -16.18 -14.07
C SER A 215 4.33 -17.61 -13.70
N TYR A 216 5.59 -17.98 -13.93
CA TYR A 216 6.12 -19.32 -13.70
C TYR A 216 6.15 -19.67 -12.20
N TRP A 217 6.61 -18.72 -11.38
CA TRP A 217 6.95 -18.89 -9.96
C TRP A 217 5.81 -18.60 -8.99
N ASN A 218 4.59 -18.53 -9.49
CA ASN A 218 3.45 -18.29 -8.62
C ASN A 218 3.16 -19.52 -7.75
N ASP A 219 3.17 -20.70 -8.36
CA ASP A 219 2.74 -21.95 -7.73
C ASP A 219 3.58 -23.11 -8.28
N ASP A 220 3.64 -24.20 -7.52
CA ASP A 220 4.59 -25.32 -7.65
C ASP A 220 4.32 -26.19 -8.90
N ARG A 221 3.43 -25.76 -9.79
CA ARG A 221 3.08 -26.45 -11.04
C ARG A 221 4.28 -26.80 -11.90
N TYR A 222 5.28 -25.92 -11.90
CA TYR A 222 6.50 -26.10 -12.68
C TYR A 222 7.73 -26.30 -11.79
N ASP A 223 7.54 -26.56 -10.50
CA ASP A 223 8.63 -26.99 -9.66
C ASP A 223 9.05 -28.39 -10.11
N PRO A 224 10.32 -28.55 -10.53
CA PRO A 224 10.79 -29.83 -11.01
C PRO A 224 10.81 -30.81 -9.83
N THR A 225 9.94 -31.83 -9.88
CA THR A 225 10.00 -32.97 -8.95
C THR A 225 11.27 -33.80 -9.11
N VAL A 226 11.94 -33.67 -10.27
CA VAL A 226 13.24 -34.29 -10.57
C VAL A 226 14.18 -33.21 -11.10
N TYR A 227 15.19 -32.86 -10.32
CA TYR A 227 16.33 -32.08 -10.81
C TYR A 227 17.20 -32.98 -11.68
N ARG A 228 17.13 -32.82 -13.00
CA ARG A 228 18.09 -33.50 -13.88
C ARG A 228 19.45 -32.83 -13.70
N HIS A 229 20.40 -33.51 -13.06
CA HIS A 229 21.78 -33.05 -13.05
C HIS A 229 22.28 -33.04 -14.51
N PRO A 230 23.21 -32.15 -14.90
CA PRO A 230 23.84 -32.17 -16.23
C PRO A 230 24.52 -33.50 -16.60
N HIS A 231 24.69 -34.42 -15.64
CA HIS A 231 25.12 -35.79 -15.92
C HIS A 231 23.93 -36.64 -16.35
N ARG A 232 24.04 -37.23 -17.55
CA ARG A 232 22.98 -37.99 -18.25
C ARG A 232 22.35 -39.14 -17.45
N GLN A 233 22.92 -39.51 -16.29
CA GLN A 233 22.51 -40.64 -15.47
C GLN A 233 22.15 -40.25 -14.01
N ASP A 234 22.13 -38.97 -13.66
CA ASP A 234 21.83 -38.52 -12.29
C ASP A 234 20.38 -38.00 -12.19
N THR A 235 19.48 -38.87 -11.72
CA THR A 235 18.15 -38.47 -11.25
C THR A 235 17.98 -38.84 -9.79
N VAL A 236 18.20 -37.86 -8.91
CA VAL A 236 17.61 -37.54 -7.58
C VAL A 236 16.85 -38.63 -6.81
N ASN A 237 17.40 -39.83 -6.78
CA ASN A 237 17.45 -40.64 -5.58
C ASN A 237 18.85 -41.23 -5.66
N PHE A 238 19.77 -40.73 -4.85
CA PHE A 238 21.08 -41.33 -4.69
C PHE A 238 20.95 -42.46 -3.66
N PRO A 239 20.69 -43.74 -4.02
CA PRO A 239 21.37 -44.81 -3.31
C PRO A 239 22.81 -44.73 -3.78
N ASP A 240 23.74 -44.41 -2.87
CA ASP A 240 25.19 -44.33 -3.06
C ASP A 240 25.68 -45.12 -4.28
N HIS A 241 25.75 -44.46 -5.44
CA HIS A 241 26.44 -45.03 -6.58
C HIS A 241 27.93 -44.82 -6.32
N GLU A 242 28.48 -45.72 -5.50
CA GLU A 242 29.92 -45.86 -5.30
C GLU A 242 30.61 -45.78 -6.67
N TYR A 243 31.53 -44.82 -6.80
CA TYR A 243 32.28 -44.60 -8.03
C TYR A 243 32.93 -45.91 -8.47
N LYS A 244 32.60 -46.38 -9.68
CA LYS A 244 33.27 -47.48 -10.32
C LYS A 244 34.71 -47.06 -10.60
N ASP A 245 35.67 -47.85 -10.10
CA ASP A 245 37.07 -47.75 -10.51
C ASP A 245 37.16 -47.89 -12.04
N ILE A 246 38.26 -47.45 -12.66
CA ILE A 246 38.44 -47.42 -14.14
C ILE A 246 38.16 -48.78 -14.81
N PHE A 247 38.23 -49.87 -14.04
CA PHE A 247 37.97 -51.25 -14.47
C PHE A 247 36.61 -51.83 -14.01
N GLY A 248 35.69 -51.01 -13.51
CA GLY A 248 34.28 -51.39 -13.33
C GLY A 248 33.94 -52.18 -12.04
N GLY A 249 34.80 -52.17 -11.01
CA GLY A 249 34.51 -52.77 -9.70
C GLY A 249 34.02 -51.75 -8.65
N ASN A 250 33.18 -52.19 -7.70
CA ASN A 250 32.78 -51.39 -6.53
C ASN A 250 33.93 -51.33 -5.51
N TRP A 251 34.28 -50.13 -5.04
CA TRP A 251 35.41 -49.91 -4.13
C TRP A 251 35.22 -50.67 -2.80
N GLY A 252 34.01 -50.69 -2.25
CA GLY A 252 33.71 -51.40 -1.00
C GLY A 252 33.81 -52.93 -1.12
N ALA A 253 33.49 -53.48 -2.30
CA ALA A 253 33.64 -54.92 -2.54
C ALA A 253 35.13 -55.31 -2.66
N LYS A 254 35.94 -54.45 -3.29
CA LYS A 254 37.39 -54.65 -3.39
C LYS A 254 38.08 -54.54 -2.03
N GLU A 255 37.75 -53.53 -1.24
CA GLU A 255 38.31 -53.38 0.11
C GLU A 255 37.89 -54.53 1.03
N ALA A 256 36.64 -54.99 0.95
CA ALA A 256 36.19 -56.16 1.69
C ALA A 256 36.85 -57.47 1.23
N GLN A 257 37.16 -57.61 -0.07
CA GLN A 257 37.90 -58.75 -0.61
C GLN A 257 39.38 -58.70 -0.18
N GLU A 258 40.05 -57.56 -0.34
CA GLU A 258 41.43 -57.36 0.12
C GLU A 258 41.55 -57.63 1.63
N LYS A 259 40.61 -57.13 2.43
CA LYS A 259 40.59 -57.42 3.87
C LYS A 259 40.46 -58.91 4.17
N LYS A 260 39.61 -59.64 3.44
CA LYS A 260 39.46 -61.11 3.59
C LYS A 260 40.68 -61.88 3.08
N GLU A 261 41.37 -61.38 2.07
CA GLU A 261 42.58 -61.99 1.52
C GLU A 261 43.78 -61.83 2.47
N HIS A 262 43.86 -60.69 3.15
CA HIS A 262 44.90 -60.36 4.13
C HIS A 262 44.56 -60.76 5.57
N GLU A 263 43.33 -61.19 5.85
CA GLU A 263 42.94 -61.70 7.16
C GLU A 263 43.70 -62.99 7.51
N ILE A 264 44.34 -62.99 8.69
CA ILE A 264 45.13 -64.13 9.17
C ILE A 264 44.16 -65.16 9.75
N ASN A 265 44.12 -66.34 9.16
CA ASN A 265 43.25 -67.41 9.64
C ASN A 265 43.81 -67.96 10.96
N PHE A 266 42.95 -68.05 11.97
CA PHE A 266 43.33 -68.38 13.35
C PHE A 266 44.08 -69.73 13.47
N TRP A 267 43.67 -70.72 12.67
CA TRP A 267 44.22 -72.08 12.74
C TRP A 267 45.53 -72.24 11.99
N THR A 268 45.70 -71.57 10.85
CA THR A 268 46.89 -71.71 10.01
C THR A 268 47.94 -70.63 10.28
N LYS A 269 47.57 -69.57 11.03
CA LYS A 269 48.35 -68.32 11.23
C LYS A 269 48.87 -67.68 9.94
N LYS A 270 48.29 -68.06 8.78
CA LYS A 270 48.62 -67.52 7.47
C LYS A 270 47.37 -66.92 6.82
N SER A 271 47.55 -65.82 6.10
CA SER A 271 46.48 -65.23 5.27
C SER A 271 46.43 -65.93 3.91
N LYS A 272 45.30 -65.78 3.21
CA LYS A 272 45.13 -66.37 1.87
C LYS A 272 46.17 -65.82 0.89
N ALA A 273 46.48 -64.52 0.99
CA ALA A 273 47.51 -63.88 0.19
C ALA A 273 48.92 -64.48 0.43
N MET A 274 49.24 -64.85 1.67
CA MET A 274 50.53 -65.50 1.99
C MET A 274 50.61 -66.92 1.44
N ILE A 275 49.51 -67.67 1.49
CA ILE A 275 49.44 -69.04 0.94
C ILE A 275 49.59 -69.01 -0.59
N SER A 276 48.93 -68.08 -1.27
CA SER A 276 49.07 -67.92 -2.72
C SER A 276 50.46 -67.45 -3.15
N ALA A 277 51.15 -66.64 -2.33
CA ALA A 277 52.51 -66.21 -2.61
C ALA A 277 53.54 -67.33 -2.45
N GLU A 278 53.37 -68.21 -1.46
CA GLU A 278 54.22 -69.40 -1.30
C GLU A 278 54.02 -70.38 -2.47
N LEU A 279 52.79 -70.61 -2.92
CA LEU A 279 52.48 -71.46 -4.08
C LEU A 279 52.97 -70.88 -5.41
N ALA A 280 53.19 -69.57 -5.50
CA ALA A 280 53.73 -68.92 -6.69
C ALA A 280 55.27 -68.83 -6.69
N ALA A 281 55.91 -69.17 -5.57
CA ALA A 281 57.36 -69.18 -5.40
C ALA A 281 57.99 -70.58 -5.53
N GLU A 282 57.16 -71.62 -5.66
CA GLU A 282 57.52 -72.98 -6.11
C GLU A 282 57.40 -73.11 -7.64
#